data_AF-A0AAD6YM99-F1
#
_entry.id   AF-A0AAD6YM99-F1
#
_cell.length_a   1.000
_cell.length_b   1.000
_cell.length_c   1.000
_cell.angle_alpha   90.00
_cell.angle_beta   90.00
_cell.angle_gamma   90.00
#
_symmetry.space_group_name_H-M   'P 1'
#
loop_
_entity.id
_entity.type
_entity.pdbx_description
1 polymer ?
#
loop_
_entity_poly.entity_id
_entity_poly.type
_entity_poly.pdbx_seq_one_letter_code
_entity_poly.pdbx_strand_id
1 'polypeptide(L)' 'YWSLDPAGIVRLSAEDAKNLGFPAIELKITAWGRSFDGSVYDGLREFHQAKGFNPDSQDVARHLGYPLYEV' A
#
# COMPACT_ATOMS: atom_id res chain seq x y z
N TYR A 1 -9.02 -13.60 18.70
CA TYR A 1 -7.97 -13.36 19.69
C TYR A 1 -8.65 -12.85 20.94
N TRP A 2 -8.32 -13.39 22.11
CA TRP A 2 -9.03 -13.07 23.37
C TRP A 2 -8.33 -11.91 24.09
N SER A 3 -9.08 -11.04 24.76
CA SER A 3 -8.54 -9.93 25.56
C SER A 3 -7.75 -10.37 26.80
N LEU A 4 -7.86 -11.65 27.19
CA LEU A 4 -7.15 -12.25 28.33
C LEU A 4 -5.85 -12.94 27.94
N ASP A 5 -5.53 -13.02 26.64
CA ASP A 5 -4.21 -13.46 26.19
C ASP A 5 -3.28 -12.24 26.18
N PRO A 6 -2.33 -12.12 27.13
CA PRO A 6 -1.44 -10.96 27.24
C PRO A 6 -0.58 -10.77 25.99
N ALA A 7 -0.37 -11.84 25.21
CA ALA A 7 0.44 -11.82 24.01
C ALA A 7 -0.41 -11.73 22.72
N GLY A 8 -1.74 -11.91 22.82
CA GLY A 8 -2.66 -11.83 21.67
C GLY A 8 -2.35 -12.82 20.55
N ILE A 9 -1.74 -13.96 20.85
CA ILE A 9 -1.26 -14.97 19.88
C ILE A 9 -2.29 -16.10 19.73
N VAL A 10 -3.03 -16.42 20.79
CA VAL A 10 -3.98 -17.52 20.83
C VAL A 10 -5.29 -17.08 20.17
N ARG A 11 -5.56 -17.71 19.02
CA ARG A 11 -6.82 -17.52 18.31
C ARG A 11 -7.94 -18.25 19.06
N LEU A 12 -9.10 -17.62 19.06
CA LEU A 12 -10.35 -18.19 19.55
C LEU A 12 -10.74 -19.36 18.65
N SER A 13 -11.10 -20.52 19.21
CA SER A 13 -11.67 -21.59 18.41
C SER A 13 -13.02 -21.14 17.83
N ALA A 14 -13.43 -21.69 16.68
CA ALA A 14 -14.72 -21.32 16.09
C ALA A 14 -15.90 -21.67 17.01
N GLU A 15 -15.76 -22.75 17.80
CA GLU A 15 -16.77 -23.21 18.74
C GLU A 15 -16.89 -22.28 19.95
N ASP A 16 -15.76 -21.87 20.53
CA ASP A 16 -15.77 -20.88 21.62
C ASP A 16 -16.32 -19.53 21.14
N ALA A 17 -16.04 -19.13 19.89
CA ALA A 17 -16.51 -17.87 19.34
C ALA A 17 -18.03 -17.85 19.26
N LYS A 18 -18.58 -18.95 18.77
CA LYS A 18 -20.02 -19.18 18.70
C LYS A 18 -20.65 -19.20 20.10
N ASN A 19 -20.04 -19.88 21.06
CA ASN A 19 -20.53 -19.96 22.44
C ASN A 19 -20.55 -18.59 23.14
N LEU A 20 -19.64 -17.69 22.77
CA LEU A 20 -19.59 -16.31 23.28
C LEU A 20 -20.47 -15.33 22.47
N GLY A 21 -21.16 -15.79 21.44
CA GLY A 21 -21.98 -14.95 20.56
C GLY A 21 -21.18 -14.08 19.59
N PHE A 22 -19.88 -14.34 19.42
CA PHE A 22 -19.08 -13.64 18.41
C PHE A 22 -19.35 -14.24 17.02
N PRO A 23 -19.56 -13.40 16.00
CA PRO A 23 -19.60 -13.89 14.64
C PRO A 23 -18.22 -14.46 14.27
N ALA A 24 -18.20 -15.66 13.69
CA ALA A 24 -16.99 -16.24 13.12
C ALA A 24 -16.61 -15.46 11.85
N ILE A 25 -15.92 -14.33 12.02
CA ILE A 25 -15.45 -13.51 10.91
C ILE A 25 -14.04 -13.96 10.54
N GLU A 26 -13.88 -14.43 9.32
CA GLU A 26 -12.57 -14.65 8.72
C GLU A 26 -12.12 -13.35 8.04
N LEU A 27 -11.20 -12.63 8.68
CA LEU A 27 -10.58 -11.46 8.08
C LEU A 27 -9.52 -11.93 7.08
N LYS A 28 -9.77 -11.68 5.79
CA LYS A 28 -8.78 -11.88 4.72
C LYS A 28 -8.32 -10.53 4.21
N ILE A 29 -7.02 -10.29 4.28
CA ILE A 29 -6.38 -9.15 3.61
C ILE A 29 -5.70 -9.71 2.35
N THR A 30 -6.07 -9.17 1.20
CA THR A 30 -5.36 -9.44 -0.06
C THR A 30 -4.51 -8.22 -0.39
N ALA A 31 -3.20 -8.35 -0.24
CA ALA A 31 -2.26 -7.31 -0.65
C ALA A 31 -1.87 -7.52 -2.12
N TRP A 32 -2.03 -6.49 -2.94
CA TRP A 32 -1.56 -6.47 -4.32
C TRP A 32 -0.40 -5.48 -4.42
N GLY A 33 0.80 -5.98 -4.66
CA GLY A 33 1.96 -5.15 -4.98
C GLY A 33 1.99 -4.88 -6.48
N ARG A 34 1.95 -3.61 -6.89
CA ARG A 34 2.42 -3.22 -8.22
C ARG A 34 3.87 -2.81 -8.09
N SER A 35 4.77 -3.54 -8.74
CA SER A 35 6.15 -3.10 -8.92
C SER A 35 6.31 -2.49 -10.31
N PHE A 36 6.97 -1.35 -10.38
CA PHE A 36 7.57 -0.88 -11.61
C PHE A 36 9.01 -1.36 -11.61
N ASP A 37 9.44 -2.01 -12.69
CA ASP A 37 10.86 -2.28 -12.87
C ASP A 37 11.62 -0.97 -13.19
N GLY A 38 12.95 -1.01 -13.12
CA GLY A 38 13.79 0.16 -13.41
C GLY A 38 13.56 0.73 -14.82
N SER A 39 13.22 -0.12 -15.79
CA SER A 39 13.05 0.29 -17.18
C SER A 39 11.86 1.23 -17.38
N VAL A 40 10.82 1.11 -16.55
CA VAL A 40 9.69 2.04 -16.55
C VAL A 40 10.13 3.44 -16.12
N TYR A 41 11.02 3.55 -15.13
CA TYR A 41 11.56 4.83 -14.70
C TYR A 41 12.48 5.44 -15.77
N ASP A 42 13.30 4.63 -16.43
CA ASP A 42 14.17 5.08 -17.52
C ASP A 42 13.33 5.60 -18.69
N GLY A 43 12.28 4.88 -19.10
CA GLY A 43 11.38 5.33 -20.16
C GLY A 43 10.63 6.62 -19.81
N LEU A 44 10.21 6.79 -18.55
CA LEU A 44 9.61 8.04 -18.08
C LEU A 44 10.61 9.19 -18.10
N ARG A 45 11.87 8.94 -17.71
CA ARG A 45 12.95 9.93 -17.74
C ARG A 45 13.20 10.42 -19.17
N GLU A 46 13.34 9.51 -20.13
CA GLU A 46 13.52 9.84 -21.54
C GLU A 46 12.32 10.61 -22.11
N PHE A 47 11.09 10.19 -21.76
CA PHE A 47 9.87 10.88 -22.20
C PHE A 47 9.81 12.32 -21.68
N HIS A 48 10.12 12.56 -20.40
CA HIS A 48 10.14 13.90 -19.83
C HIS A 48 11.18 14.79 -20.50
N GLN A 49 12.38 14.26 -20.76
CA GLN A 49 13.43 14.97 -21.50
C GLN A 49 12.98 15.33 -22.92
N ALA A 50 12.34 14.41 -23.64
CA ALA A 50 11.80 14.65 -24.98
C ALA A 50 10.69 15.74 -25.00
N LYS A 51 10.01 15.94 -23.87
CA LYS A 51 9.02 17.01 -23.66
C LYS A 51 9.64 18.32 -23.15
N GLY A 52 10.95 18.38 -22.96
CA GLY A 52 11.66 19.57 -22.49
C GLY A 52 11.63 19.76 -20.98
N PHE A 53 11.21 18.74 -20.21
CA PHE A 53 11.23 18.78 -18.75
C PHE A 53 12.54 18.25 -18.20
N ASN A 54 13.00 18.82 -17.07
CA ASN A 54 14.10 18.24 -16.30
C ASN A 54 13.56 17.09 -15.42
N PRO A 55 13.96 15.83 -15.65
CA PRO A 55 13.46 14.67 -14.89
C PRO A 55 13.89 14.66 -13.42
N ASP A 56 14.95 15.41 -13.06
CA ASP A 56 15.42 15.54 -11.67
C ASP A 56 14.79 16.77 -10.97
N SER A 57 13.77 17.37 -11.58
CA SER A 57 13.00 18.48 -11.04
C SER A 57 11.55 18.11 -10.76
N GLN A 58 10.84 18.99 -10.07
CA GLN A 58 9.40 18.87 -9.84
C GLN A 58 8.55 19.52 -10.95
N ASP A 59 9.14 19.91 -12.08
CA ASP A 59 8.45 20.71 -13.10
C ASP A 59 7.32 19.94 -13.80
N VAL A 60 7.49 18.63 -14.01
CA VAL A 60 6.42 17.78 -14.55
C VAL A 60 5.22 17.75 -13.60
N ALA A 61 5.47 17.58 -12.30
CA ALA A 61 4.41 17.55 -11.30
C ALA A 61 3.67 18.90 -11.24
N ARG A 62 4.41 20.02 -11.28
CA ARG A 62 3.82 21.38 -11.37
C ARG A 62 2.97 21.56 -12.62
N HIS A 63 3.49 21.15 -13.78
CA HIS A 63 2.78 21.27 -15.05
C HIS A 63 1.47 20.47 -15.07
N LEU A 64 1.44 19.30 -14.42
CA LEU A 64 0.27 18.45 -14.31
C LEU A 64 -0.67 18.82 -13.14
N GLY A 65 -0.31 19.81 -12.32
CA GLY A 65 -1.08 20.21 -11.14
C GLY A 65 -1.06 19.18 -10.00
N TYR A 66 -0.04 18.33 -9.96
CA TYR A 66 0.12 17.34 -8.89
C TYR A 66 0.74 17.95 -7.64
N PRO A 67 0.38 17.42 -6.45
CA PRO A 67 0.96 17.86 -5.19
C PRO A 67 2.48 17.61 -5.18
N LEU A 68 3.21 18.60 -4.68
CA LEU A 68 4.65 18.52 -4.49
C LEU A 68 4.90 18.03 -3.07
N TYR A 69 5.67 16.94 -2.96
CA TYR A 69 6.17 16.50 -1.67
C TYR A 69 7.53 17.15 -1.44
N GLU A 70 7.70 17.76 -0.27
CA GLU A 70 9.03 18.13 0.22
C GLU A 70 9.76 16.84 0.60
N VAL A 71 11.04 16.76 0.21
CA VAL A 71 11.93 15.63 0.53
C VAL A 71 12.93 16.09 1.58
#